data_AF-A0A3B0T6C5-F1
#
_entry.id   AF-A0A3B0T6C5-F1
#
_cell.length_a   1.000
_cell.length_b   1.000
_cell.length_c   1.000
_cell.angle_alpha   90.00
_cell.angle_beta   90.00
_cell.angle_gamma   90.00
#
_symmetry.space_group_name_H-M   'P 1'
#
loop_
_entity.id
_entity.type
_entity.pdbx_description
1 polymer ?
#
loop_
_entity_poly.entity_id
_entity_poly.type
_entity_poly.pdbx_seq_one_letter_code
_entity_poly.pdbx_strand_id
1 'polypeptide(L)'
;MARFIELRFVEQDIAVRARLLEEEMPRTCSEIIKHLPIETVATHARYSGSEIAMLLSTDIKIEKEKATCVVETGDVGYMWLNRDDHYGLDDDVSEICWFYDKDGCPTMAEGPVRTNIFAKIEGDAQEFYKASANTRITGVKNVRISLIEE
;
A
#
# COMPACT_ATOMS: atom_id res chain seq x y z
N MET A 1 20.60 -9.67 3.23
CA MET A 1 19.54 -10.70 3.24
C MET A 1 18.25 -9.99 2.89
N ALA A 2 17.42 -10.57 2.01
CA ALA A 2 16.16 -9.95 1.65
C ALA A 2 15.20 -10.01 2.85
N ARG A 3 14.54 -8.89 3.15
CA ARG A 3 13.49 -8.82 4.19
C ARG A 3 12.12 -8.81 3.51
N PHE A 4 11.15 -9.34 4.22
CA PHE A 4 9.78 -9.45 3.71
C PHE A 4 8.80 -8.86 4.72
N ILE A 5 7.67 -8.41 4.22
CA ILE A 5 6.50 -8.08 5.01
C ILE A 5 5.39 -9.07 4.70
N GLU A 6 4.59 -9.40 5.70
CA GLU A 6 3.32 -10.09 5.52
C GLU A 6 2.21 -9.04 5.49
N LEU A 7 1.32 -9.10 4.49
CA LEU A 7 0.05 -8.38 4.46
C LEU A 7 -1.06 -9.39 4.73
N ARG A 8 -1.87 -9.16 5.77
CA ARG A 8 -2.92 -10.08 6.20
C ARG A 8 -4.26 -9.37 6.34
N PHE A 9 -5.29 -9.87 5.63
CA PHE A 9 -6.68 -9.56 5.95
C PHE A 9 -7.07 -10.33 7.23
N VAL A 10 -7.26 -9.62 8.33
CA VAL A 10 -7.32 -10.21 9.67
C VAL A 10 -8.51 -11.14 9.84
N GLU A 11 -9.71 -10.72 9.43
CA GLU A 11 -10.92 -11.53 9.62
C GLU A 11 -10.98 -12.77 8.72
N GLN A 12 -10.40 -12.69 7.52
CA GLN A 12 -10.41 -13.78 6.56
C GLN A 12 -9.23 -14.75 6.73
N ASP A 13 -8.23 -14.39 7.53
CA ASP A 13 -6.97 -15.12 7.69
C ASP A 13 -6.23 -15.37 6.35
N ILE A 14 -6.40 -14.45 5.40
CA ILE A 14 -5.73 -14.51 4.09
C ILE A 14 -4.51 -13.60 4.14
N ALA A 15 -3.34 -14.18 3.90
CA ALA A 15 -2.07 -13.46 3.94
C ALA A 15 -1.23 -13.69 2.69
N VAL A 16 -0.42 -12.70 2.35
CA VAL A 16 0.62 -12.78 1.33
C VAL A 16 1.92 -12.21 1.86
N ARG A 17 3.03 -12.69 1.32
CA ARG A 17 4.34 -12.10 1.55
C ARG A 17 4.68 -11.12 0.44
N ALA A 18 5.35 -10.03 0.81
CA ALA A 18 5.93 -9.09 -0.13
C ALA A 18 7.39 -8.82 0.20
N ARG A 19 8.26 -8.91 -0.80
CA ARG A 19 9.69 -8.61 -0.66
C ARG A 19 9.91 -7.12 -0.62
N LEU A 20 10.67 -6.63 0.36
CA LEU A 20 11.07 -5.23 0.44
C LEU A 20 12.14 -4.92 -0.64
N LEU A 21 11.97 -3.80 -1.33
CA LEU A 21 12.86 -3.29 -2.38
C LEU A 21 13.91 -2.35 -1.78
N GLU A 22 14.69 -2.86 -0.83
CA GLU A 22 15.57 -2.04 0.02
C GLU A 22 16.76 -1.42 -0.73
N GLU A 23 17.17 -2.02 -1.84
CA GLU A 23 18.22 -1.48 -2.71
C GLU A 23 17.68 -0.31 -3.54
N GLU A 24 16.44 -0.43 -4.02
CA GLU A 24 15.80 0.59 -4.83
C GLU A 24 15.25 1.75 -3.99
N MET A 25 14.71 1.43 -2.82
CA MET A 25 13.88 2.30 -1.96
C MET A 25 14.36 2.32 -0.49
N PRO A 26 15.65 2.58 -0.23
CA PRO A 26 16.25 2.39 1.09
C PRO A 26 15.61 3.27 2.17
N ARG A 27 15.23 4.52 1.86
CA ARG A 27 14.65 5.42 2.87
C ARG A 27 13.23 5.01 3.20
N THR A 28 12.44 4.69 2.19
CA THR A 28 11.04 4.26 2.36
C THR A 28 10.98 2.96 3.16
N CYS A 29 11.73 1.93 2.75
CA CYS A 29 11.78 0.66 3.46
C CYS A 29 12.25 0.84 4.92
N SER A 30 13.36 1.58 5.12
CA SER A 30 13.90 1.79 6.47
C SER A 30 12.91 2.51 7.39
N GLU A 31 12.16 3.49 6.88
CA GLU A 31 11.18 4.20 7.69
C GLU A 31 9.97 3.35 7.99
N ILE A 32 9.37 2.70 6.98
CA ILE A 32 8.20 1.81 7.18
C ILE A 32 8.50 0.73 8.21
N ILE A 33 9.68 0.09 8.14
CA ILE A 33 10.06 -0.98 9.08
C ILE A 33 9.99 -0.51 10.55
N LYS A 34 10.31 0.75 10.86
CA LYS A 34 10.30 1.26 12.24
C LYS A 34 8.89 1.29 12.86
N HIS A 35 7.87 1.37 12.00
CA HIS A 35 6.47 1.46 12.41
C HIS A 35 5.76 0.11 12.39
N LEU A 36 6.39 -0.94 11.83
CA LEU A 36 5.82 -2.29 11.83
C LEU A 36 5.92 -2.94 13.22
N PRO A 37 4.91 -3.74 13.63
CA PRO A 37 3.68 -4.05 12.90
C PRO A 37 2.65 -2.91 12.93
N ILE A 38 1.93 -2.73 11.82
CA ILE A 38 0.81 -1.78 11.70
C ILE A 38 -0.46 -2.58 11.47
N GLU A 39 -1.54 -2.21 12.16
CA GLU A 39 -2.87 -2.77 11.94
C GLU A 39 -3.91 -1.66 11.94
N THR A 40 -4.66 -1.56 10.84
CA THR A 40 -5.68 -0.54 10.65
C THR A 40 -6.64 -0.97 9.54
N VAL A 41 -7.58 -0.10 9.19
CA VAL A 41 -8.55 -0.34 8.14
C VAL A 41 -7.98 -0.06 6.76
N ALA A 42 -8.31 -0.92 5.82
CA ALA A 42 -8.04 -0.78 4.41
C ALA A 42 -9.35 -0.71 3.62
N THR A 43 -9.36 0.09 2.56
CA THR A 43 -10.52 0.33 1.71
C THR A 43 -10.15 0.28 0.24
N HIS A 44 -11.12 -0.03 -0.61
CA HIS A 44 -10.90 0.00 -2.04
C HIS A 44 -10.80 1.45 -2.53
N ALA A 45 -9.75 1.76 -3.28
CA ALA A 45 -9.52 3.10 -3.80
C ALA A 45 -10.63 3.52 -4.77
N ARG A 46 -11.02 4.79 -4.75
CA ARG A 46 -12.12 5.29 -5.60
C ARG A 46 -11.68 5.55 -7.04
N TYR A 47 -10.45 6.05 -7.23
CA TYR A 47 -10.00 6.59 -8.51
C TYR A 47 -8.92 5.74 -9.19
N SER A 48 -8.20 4.92 -8.44
CA SER A 48 -6.97 4.27 -8.91
C SER A 48 -7.15 2.90 -9.59
N GLY A 49 -8.39 2.50 -9.90
CA GLY A 49 -8.67 1.16 -10.43
C GLY A 49 -8.53 0.08 -9.36
N SER A 50 -7.81 -1.01 -9.68
CA SER A 50 -7.60 -2.15 -8.78
C SER A 50 -6.55 -1.90 -7.70
N GLU A 51 -6.85 -1.00 -6.77
CA GLU A 51 -6.02 -0.61 -5.63
C GLU A 51 -6.80 -0.74 -4.31
N ILE A 52 -6.11 -1.23 -3.29
CA ILE A 52 -6.55 -1.08 -1.89
C ILE A 52 -5.61 -0.10 -1.20
N ALA A 53 -6.17 0.80 -0.41
CA ALA A 53 -5.44 1.78 0.38
C ALA A 53 -5.72 1.56 1.88
N MET A 54 -4.64 1.49 2.66
CA MET A 54 -4.64 1.36 4.11
C MET A 54 -4.13 2.67 4.72
N LEU A 55 -5.04 3.42 5.35
CA LEU A 55 -4.74 4.73 5.93
C LEU A 55 -3.90 4.59 7.20
N LEU A 56 -2.84 5.39 7.30
CA LEU A 56 -1.87 5.39 8.38
C LEU A 56 -1.97 6.65 9.25
N SER A 57 -1.14 6.72 10.29
CA SER A 57 -0.91 7.96 11.04
C SER A 57 -0.23 9.00 10.14
N THR A 58 -0.75 10.22 10.15
CA THR A 58 -0.22 11.37 9.38
C THR A 58 1.16 11.83 9.84
N ASP A 59 1.65 11.33 10.97
CA ASP A 59 3.01 11.55 11.47
C ASP A 59 4.07 10.77 10.68
N ILE A 60 3.67 9.72 9.95
CA ILE A 60 4.57 9.01 9.05
C ILE A 60 4.67 9.86 7.78
N LYS A 61 5.81 10.54 7.62
CA LYS A 61 6.07 11.47 6.51
C LYS A 61 7.32 11.03 5.76
N ILE A 62 7.12 10.25 4.71
CA ILE A 62 8.19 9.79 3.82
C ILE A 62 8.08 10.54 2.50
N GLU A 63 9.10 11.32 2.19
CA GLU A 63 9.21 12.03 0.91
C GLU A 63 9.30 11.05 -0.28
N LYS A 64 9.00 11.58 -1.46
CA LYS A 64 9.10 10.81 -2.71
C LYS A 64 10.52 10.26 -2.91
N GLU A 65 10.60 8.97 -3.19
CA GLU A 65 11.82 8.23 -3.48
C GLU A 65 11.58 7.40 -4.74
N LYS A 66 12.15 7.78 -5.88
CA LYS A 66 11.87 7.14 -7.19
C LYS A 66 10.37 6.90 -7.48
N ALA A 67 9.52 7.78 -6.94
CA ALA A 67 8.08 7.62 -6.97
C ALA A 67 7.52 7.58 -8.41
N THR A 68 6.55 6.70 -8.65
CA THR A 68 5.95 6.46 -9.97
C THR A 68 4.43 6.37 -9.86
N CYS A 69 3.73 6.62 -10.97
CA CYS A 69 2.30 6.28 -11.13
C CYS A 69 2.09 5.07 -12.04
N VAL A 70 3.16 4.55 -12.65
CA VAL A 70 3.14 3.30 -13.40
C VAL A 70 3.40 2.17 -12.42
N VAL A 71 2.39 1.33 -12.23
CA VAL A 71 2.39 0.23 -11.26
C VAL A 71 2.05 -1.08 -11.95
N GLU A 72 2.44 -2.17 -11.31
CA GLU A 72 2.16 -3.52 -11.73
C GLU A 72 1.34 -4.26 -10.68
N THR A 73 0.69 -5.35 -11.09
CA THR A 73 0.07 -6.28 -10.14
C THR A 73 1.11 -6.79 -9.13
N GLY A 74 0.74 -6.76 -7.86
CA GLY A 74 1.58 -7.13 -6.73
C GLY A 74 2.47 -6.01 -6.20
N ASP A 75 2.48 -4.82 -6.82
CA ASP A 75 3.20 -3.68 -6.24
C ASP A 75 2.55 -3.23 -4.93
N VAL A 76 3.40 -2.92 -3.95
CA VAL A 76 3.02 -2.34 -2.66
C VAL A 76 3.69 -0.98 -2.54
N GLY A 77 2.85 0.04 -2.41
CA GLY A 77 3.22 1.44 -2.44
C GLY A 77 3.05 2.13 -1.10
N TYR A 78 3.80 3.21 -0.92
CA TYR A 78 3.58 4.20 0.12
C TYR A 78 3.38 5.57 -0.51
N MET A 79 2.43 6.34 0.00
CA MET A 79 2.33 7.76 -0.30
C MET A 79 2.05 8.58 0.96
N TRP A 80 2.59 9.81 0.94
CA TRP A 80 2.19 10.86 1.85
C TRP A 80 1.79 12.08 1.02
N LEU A 81 0.61 12.62 1.31
CA LEU A 81 0.01 13.75 0.63
C LEU A 81 -0.31 14.79 1.68
N ASN A 82 0.14 16.02 1.47
CA ASN A 82 -0.25 17.12 2.35
C ASN A 82 -1.57 17.72 1.90
N ARG A 83 -2.36 18.21 2.86
CA ARG A 83 -3.68 18.82 2.60
C ARG A 83 -3.63 20.10 1.77
N ASP A 84 -2.55 20.86 1.85
CA ASP A 84 -2.49 22.20 1.26
C ASP A 84 -2.15 22.14 -0.25
N ASP A 85 -1.51 21.06 -0.70
CA ASP A 85 -1.12 20.82 -2.10
C ASP A 85 -2.09 19.90 -2.86
N HIS A 86 -3.12 19.35 -2.21
CA HIS A 86 -4.02 18.36 -2.79
C HIS A 86 -5.51 18.68 -2.61
N TYR A 87 -6.24 18.69 -3.73
CA TYR A 87 -7.67 18.98 -3.71
C TYR A 87 -8.49 17.87 -3.03
N GLY A 88 -9.34 18.27 -2.08
CA GLY A 88 -10.32 17.40 -1.44
C GLY A 88 -9.80 16.62 -0.23
N LEU A 89 -8.62 16.96 0.27
CA LEU A 89 -8.12 16.47 1.55
C LEU A 89 -8.52 17.41 2.69
N ASP A 90 -9.16 16.87 3.73
CA ASP A 90 -9.47 17.61 4.96
C ASP A 90 -8.26 17.74 5.90
N ASP A 91 -7.31 16.79 5.81
CA ASP A 91 -6.05 16.73 6.54
C ASP A 91 -4.94 16.06 5.70
N ASP A 92 -3.69 16.12 6.16
CA ASP A 92 -2.61 15.30 5.60
C ASP A 92 -3.04 13.82 5.55
N VAL A 93 -2.54 13.08 4.56
CA VAL A 93 -2.81 11.65 4.42
C VAL A 93 -1.49 10.91 4.25
N SER A 94 -1.32 9.82 4.97
CA SER A 94 -0.32 8.79 4.69
C SER A 94 -1.02 7.46 4.50
N GLU A 95 -0.58 6.68 3.51
CA GLU A 95 -1.16 5.36 3.26
C GLU A 95 -0.14 4.38 2.71
N ILE A 96 -0.37 3.11 3.03
CA ILE A 96 0.20 1.98 2.29
C ILE A 96 -0.90 1.48 1.36
N CYS A 97 -0.58 1.31 0.08
CA CYS A 97 -1.49 0.77 -0.91
C CYS A 97 -0.91 -0.46 -1.61
N TRP A 98 -1.77 -1.27 -2.23
CA TRP A 98 -1.32 -2.36 -3.11
C TRP A 98 -2.25 -2.56 -4.30
N PHE A 99 -1.66 -3.03 -5.40
CA PHE A 99 -2.32 -3.17 -6.68
C PHE A 99 -2.54 -4.64 -7.01
N TYR A 100 -3.79 -5.05 -7.21
CA TYR A 100 -4.15 -6.47 -7.34
C TYR A 100 -4.57 -6.90 -8.76
N ASP A 101 -4.62 -5.97 -9.72
CA ASP A 101 -4.87 -6.25 -11.14
C ASP A 101 -4.12 -5.23 -12.03
N LYS A 102 -4.20 -5.39 -13.34
CA LYS A 102 -3.42 -4.66 -14.37
C LYS A 102 -3.92 -3.24 -14.68
N ASP A 103 -5.10 -2.85 -14.19
CA ASP A 103 -5.70 -1.55 -14.43
C ASP A 103 -5.40 -0.53 -13.32
N GLY A 104 -4.56 -0.90 -12.35
CA GLY A 104 -4.11 -0.01 -11.28
C GLY A 104 -3.31 1.18 -11.80
N CYS A 105 -3.63 2.37 -11.28
CA CYS A 105 -2.85 3.60 -11.49
C CYS A 105 -3.17 4.55 -10.32
N PRO A 106 -2.28 4.75 -9.33
CA PRO A 106 -2.56 5.63 -8.19
C PRO A 106 -2.96 7.02 -8.68
N THR A 107 -4.18 7.43 -8.34
CA THR A 107 -4.85 8.59 -8.93
C THR A 107 -5.73 9.29 -7.89
N MET A 108 -5.76 10.62 -7.94
CA MET A 108 -6.68 11.47 -7.19
C MET A 108 -7.54 12.30 -8.16
N ALA A 109 -8.42 13.15 -7.63
CA ALA A 109 -9.27 14.02 -8.46
C ALA A 109 -8.48 14.91 -9.44
N GLU A 110 -7.22 15.21 -9.11
CA GLU A 110 -6.31 16.07 -9.88
C GLU A 110 -5.52 15.29 -10.95
N GLY A 111 -5.61 13.96 -10.97
CA GLY A 111 -4.89 13.09 -11.88
C GLY A 111 -3.93 12.12 -11.18
N PRO A 112 -2.98 11.53 -11.93
CA PRO A 112 -2.07 10.52 -11.41
C PRO A 112 -1.19 11.04 -10.25
N VAL A 113 -1.08 10.24 -9.20
CA VAL A 113 -0.28 10.50 -8.01
C VAL A 113 0.95 9.60 -8.03
N ARG A 114 2.10 10.15 -7.64
CA ARG A 114 3.35 9.37 -7.58
C ARG A 114 3.49 8.70 -6.23
N THR A 115 3.72 7.40 -6.26
CA THR A 115 3.79 6.51 -5.09
C THR A 115 5.17 5.86 -5.01
N ASN A 116 5.70 5.73 -3.79
CA ASN A 116 6.94 5.00 -3.53
C ASN A 116 6.65 3.49 -3.51
N ILE A 117 6.93 2.78 -4.61
CA ILE A 117 6.74 1.32 -4.66
C ILE A 117 7.89 0.66 -3.91
N PHE A 118 7.65 0.24 -2.67
CA PHE A 118 8.68 -0.18 -1.72
C PHE A 118 8.70 -1.70 -1.47
N ALA A 119 7.66 -2.41 -1.90
CA ALA A 119 7.60 -3.87 -1.81
C ALA A 119 6.88 -4.49 -3.00
N LYS A 120 7.15 -5.78 -3.25
CA LYS A 120 6.51 -6.58 -4.30
C LYS A 120 5.97 -7.86 -3.71
N ILE A 121 4.67 -8.13 -3.86
CA ILE A 121 4.04 -9.40 -3.49
C ILE A 121 4.65 -10.54 -4.32
N GLU A 122 5.05 -11.62 -3.65
CA GLU A 122 5.68 -12.79 -4.28
C GLU A 122 4.96 -14.08 -3.90
N GLY A 123 4.96 -15.04 -4.83
CA GLY A 123 4.29 -16.34 -4.65
C GLY A 123 2.86 -16.34 -5.17
N ASP A 124 2.05 -17.29 -4.70
CA ASP A 124 0.63 -17.36 -5.04
C ASP A 124 -0.16 -16.35 -4.18
N ALA A 125 -0.77 -15.38 -4.85
CA ALA A 125 -1.56 -14.32 -4.23
C ALA A 125 -3.01 -14.28 -4.72
N GLN A 126 -3.48 -15.33 -5.42
CA GLN A 126 -4.79 -15.30 -6.08
C GLN A 126 -5.95 -15.10 -5.09
N GLU A 127 -5.90 -15.73 -3.92
CA GLU A 127 -6.94 -15.55 -2.90
C GLU A 127 -6.91 -14.15 -2.30
N PHE A 128 -5.71 -13.60 -2.08
CA PHE A 128 -5.53 -12.25 -1.56
C PHE A 128 -6.00 -11.18 -2.55
N TYR A 129 -5.74 -11.36 -3.85
CA TYR A 129 -6.24 -10.47 -4.90
C TYR A 129 -7.77 -10.54 -5.01
N LYS A 130 -8.38 -11.72 -4.90
CA LYS A 130 -9.84 -11.85 -4.82
C LYS A 130 -10.42 -11.17 -3.59
N ALA A 131 -9.79 -11.32 -2.43
CA ALA A 131 -10.20 -10.67 -1.19
C ALA A 131 -10.10 -9.14 -1.31
N SER A 132 -9.02 -8.64 -1.93
CA SER A 132 -8.83 -7.23 -2.27
C SER A 132 -9.99 -6.73 -3.13
N ALA A 133 -10.24 -7.34 -4.29
CA ALA A 133 -11.34 -6.96 -5.18
C ALA A 133 -12.71 -6.96 -4.48
N ASN A 134 -12.97 -7.93 -3.60
CA ASN A 134 -14.23 -8.04 -2.87
C ASN A 134 -14.46 -6.91 -1.84
N THR A 135 -13.41 -6.18 -1.45
CA THR A 135 -13.50 -4.97 -0.59
C THR A 135 -14.39 -3.90 -1.25
N ARG A 136 -14.44 -3.84 -2.59
CA ARG A 136 -15.32 -2.93 -3.32
C ARG A 136 -16.81 -3.13 -3.01
N ILE A 137 -17.20 -4.38 -2.72
CA ILE A 137 -18.60 -4.77 -2.45
C ILE A 137 -18.85 -4.81 -0.95
N THR A 138 -17.88 -5.33 -0.19
CA THR A 138 -18.04 -5.64 1.23
C THR A 138 -17.57 -4.53 2.16
N GLY A 139 -17.00 -3.45 1.63
CA GLY A 139 -16.52 -2.31 2.40
C GLY A 139 -15.19 -2.58 3.08
N VAL A 140 -14.93 -1.82 4.14
CA VAL A 140 -13.64 -1.76 4.86
C VAL A 140 -13.21 -3.13 5.42
N LYS A 141 -11.90 -3.36 5.47
CA LYS A 141 -11.28 -4.57 6.04
C LYS A 141 -10.19 -4.20 7.03
N ASN A 142 -10.05 -4.95 8.13
CA ASN A 142 -8.86 -4.81 8.97
C ASN A 142 -7.70 -5.54 8.31
N VAL A 143 -6.57 -4.84 8.17
CA VAL A 143 -5.36 -5.37 7.57
C VAL A 143 -4.21 -5.15 8.54
N ARG A 144 -3.43 -6.21 8.76
CA ARG A 144 -2.17 -6.16 9.50
C ARG A 144 -1.02 -6.30 8.52
N ILE A 145 -0.02 -5.44 8.69
CA ILE A 145 1.27 -5.53 8.02
C ILE A 145 2.35 -5.75 9.08
N SER A 146 3.15 -6.80 8.92
CA SER A 146 4.22 -7.15 9.87
C SER A 146 5.51 -7.54 9.14
N LEU A 147 6.65 -7.18 9.72
CA LEU A 147 7.95 -7.66 9.25
C LEU A 147 8.08 -9.16 9.54
N ILE A 148 8.57 -9.92 8.56
CA ILE A 148 8.90 -11.33 8.72
C ILE A 148 10.37 -11.54 8.32
N GLU A 149 11.09 -12.32 9.14
CA GLU A 149 12.48 -12.70 8.88
C GLU A 149 12.50 -14.09 8.22
N GLU A 150 13.25 -14.23 7.12
CA GLU A 150 13.59 -15.52 6.48
C GLU A 150 15.11 -15.78 6.63
#